data_AF-A0A3T0S1I5-F1
#
_entry.id   AF-A0A3T0S1I5-F1
#
_cell.length_a   1.000
_cell.length_b   1.000
_cell.length_c   1.000
_cell.angle_alpha   90.00
_cell.angle_beta   90.00
_cell.angle_gamma   90.00
#
_symmetry.space_group_name_H-M   'P 1'
#
loop_
_entity.id
_entity.type
_entity.pdbx_description
1 polymer ?
#
loop_
_entity_poly.entity_id
_entity_poly.type
_entity_poly.pdbx_seq_one_letter_code
_entity_poly.pdbx_strand_id
1 'polypeptide(L)'
;MPEARIITTNRAGIIWSGITWCSLLLVIPAGIAGMMMQTLLPANLGYPQIDATGVPRWLSLTVLATEIAVFAVPAIVCTLCNRKASRMGHPVNGAVAAGWGVFGLVAVIGVLLWFFG
;
A
#
# COMPACT_ATOMS: atom_id res chain seq x y z
N MET A 1 -12.55 32.08 -24.43
CA MET A 1 -12.53 30.62 -24.16
C MET A 1 -11.59 30.14 -23.02
N PRO A 2 -11.05 30.96 -22.08
CA PRO A 2 -10.22 30.44 -20.98
C PRO A 2 -11.02 29.76 -19.85
N GLU A 3 -12.25 30.19 -19.58
CA GLU A 3 -13.07 29.66 -18.47
C GLU A 3 -13.42 28.19 -18.61
N ALA A 4 -13.76 27.71 -19.82
CA ALA A 4 -14.07 26.30 -20.05
C ALA A 4 -12.85 25.38 -19.78
N ARG A 5 -11.63 25.86 -20.04
CA ARG A 5 -10.38 25.14 -19.75
C ARG A 5 -10.09 25.07 -18.25
N ILE A 6 -10.42 26.13 -17.52
CA ILE A 6 -10.25 26.20 -16.06
C ILE A 6 -11.26 25.26 -15.37
N ILE A 7 -12.52 25.25 -15.81
CA ILE A 7 -13.57 24.39 -15.26
C ILE A 7 -13.28 22.90 -15.52
N THR A 8 -12.77 22.55 -16.71
CA THR A 8 -12.40 21.16 -17.06
C THR A 8 -11.18 20.67 -16.29
N THR A 9 -10.17 21.52 -16.07
CA THR A 9 -8.97 21.17 -15.28
C THR A 9 -9.29 20.94 -13.80
N ASN A 10 -10.20 21.74 -13.24
CA ASN A 10 -10.65 21.61 -11.84
C ASN A 10 -11.43 20.30 -11.62
N ARG A 11 -12.37 19.95 -12.53
CA ARG A 11 -13.08 18.66 -12.47
C ARG A 11 -12.15 17.46 -12.61
N ALA A 12 -11.15 17.54 -13.48
CA ALA A 12 -10.16 16.48 -13.63
C ALA A 12 -9.35 16.28 -12.34
N GLY A 13 -8.93 17.36 -11.67
CA GLY A 13 -8.20 17.28 -10.40
C GLY A 13 -8.98 16.59 -9.27
N ILE A 14 -10.28 16.89 -9.16
CA ILE A 14 -11.17 16.25 -8.18
C ILE A 14 -11.32 14.75 -8.45
N ILE A 15 -11.49 14.35 -9.71
CA ILE A 15 -11.61 12.93 -10.09
C ILE A 15 -10.32 12.17 -9.78
N TRP A 16 -9.16 12.73 -10.12
CA TRP A 16 -7.86 12.13 -9.79
C TRP A 16 -7.63 12.00 -8.29
N SER A 17 -8.07 13.00 -7.51
CA SER A 17 -8.02 12.94 -6.05
C SER A 17 -8.89 11.80 -5.50
N GLY A 18 -10.14 11.69 -5.97
CA GLY A 18 -11.07 10.64 -5.58
C GLY A 18 -10.56 9.24 -5.93
N ILE A 19 -10.03 9.04 -7.14
CA ILE A 19 -9.43 7.77 -7.56
C ILE A 19 -8.26 7.41 -6.64
N THR A 20 -7.38 8.36 -6.33
CA THR A 20 -6.20 8.12 -5.46
C THR A 20 -6.63 7.63 -4.07
N TRP A 21 -7.66 8.25 -3.48
CA TRP A 21 -8.22 7.82 -2.21
C TRP A 21 -8.91 6.46 -2.27
N CYS A 22 -9.73 6.21 -3.30
CA CYS A 22 -10.37 4.91 -3.50
C CYS A 22 -9.32 3.79 -3.67
N SER A 23 -8.25 4.04 -4.41
CA SER A 23 -7.16 3.07 -4.56
C SER A 23 -6.46 2.76 -3.24
N LEU A 24 -6.19 3.77 -2.41
CA LEU A 24 -5.62 3.53 -1.07
C LEU A 24 -6.57 2.74 -0.18
N LEU A 25 -7.84 3.11 -0.16
CA LEU A 25 -8.86 2.45 0.65
C LEU A 25 -9.16 1.03 0.20
N LEU A 26 -8.81 0.65 -1.03
CA LEU A 26 -8.93 -0.74 -1.49
C LEU A 26 -7.65 -1.53 -1.22
N VAL A 27 -6.48 -0.94 -1.47
CA VAL A 27 -5.21 -1.67 -1.36
C VAL A 27 -4.76 -1.84 0.09
N ILE A 28 -4.99 -0.85 0.96
CA ILE A 28 -4.61 -0.96 2.38
C ILE A 28 -5.37 -2.10 3.07
N PRO A 29 -6.71 -2.20 3.01
CA PRO A 29 -7.43 -3.31 3.64
C PRO A 29 -7.15 -4.66 2.99
N ALA A 30 -7.00 -4.72 1.66
CA ALA A 30 -6.66 -5.96 0.97
C ALA A 30 -5.28 -6.47 1.39
N GLY A 31 -4.29 -5.58 1.50
CA GLY A 31 -2.96 -5.92 1.99
C GLY A 31 -3.00 -6.39 3.46
N ILE A 32 -3.69 -5.66 4.34
CA ILE A 32 -3.83 -6.03 5.76
C ILE A 32 -4.54 -7.39 5.90
N ALA A 33 -5.60 -7.63 5.14
CA ALA A 33 -6.30 -8.92 5.11
C ALA A 33 -5.39 -10.05 4.64
N GLY A 34 -4.55 -9.79 3.61
CA GLY A 34 -3.55 -10.75 3.13
C GLY A 34 -2.54 -11.13 4.22
N MET A 35 -2.04 -10.16 4.98
CA MET A 35 -1.14 -10.43 6.12
C MET A 35 -1.85 -11.17 7.25
N MET A 36 -3.07 -10.74 7.62
CA MET A 36 -3.87 -11.40 8.66
C MET A 36 -4.16 -12.87 8.32
N MET A 37 -4.44 -13.19 7.06
CA MET A 37 -4.66 -14.58 6.62
C MET A 37 -3.39 -15.42 6.76
N GLN A 38 -2.20 -14.85 6.56
CA GLN A 38 -0.93 -15.57 6.74
C GLN A 38 -0.57 -15.77 8.22
N THR A 39 -0.98 -14.85 9.11
CA THR A 39 -0.67 -14.93 10.55
C THR A 39 -1.72 -15.65 11.40
N LEU A 40 -3.00 -15.62 11.01
CA LEU A 40 -4.11 -16.11 11.84
C LEU A 40 -4.72 -17.43 11.36
N LEU A 41 -4.54 -17.83 10.10
CA LEU A 41 -5.14 -19.06 9.59
C LEU A 41 -4.21 -20.27 9.82
N PRO A 42 -4.75 -21.41 10.31
CA PRO A 42 -3.98 -22.64 10.50
C PRO A 42 -3.37 -23.16 9.18
N ALA A 43 -2.12 -23.64 9.20
CA ALA A 43 -1.40 -24.21 8.05
C ALA A 43 -2.16 -25.32 7.32
N ASN A 44 -3.03 -26.02 8.04
CA ASN A 44 -3.90 -27.10 7.58
C ASN A 44 -4.96 -26.67 6.54
N LEU A 45 -5.10 -25.37 6.25
CA LEU A 45 -5.92 -24.86 5.13
C LEU A 45 -5.13 -24.66 3.82
N GLY A 46 -3.86 -25.08 3.77
CA GLY A 46 -3.03 -24.94 2.57
C GLY A 46 -2.44 -23.53 2.37
N TYR A 47 -2.55 -22.67 3.38
CA TYR A 47 -1.88 -21.37 3.38
C TYR A 47 -0.40 -21.56 3.74
N PRO A 48 0.54 -20.95 2.99
CA PRO A 48 1.96 -21.00 3.30
C PRO A 48 2.21 -20.24 4.60
N GLN A 49 2.21 -20.95 5.73
CA GLN A 49 2.66 -20.40 7.00
C GLN A 49 4.18 -20.26 6.95
N ILE A 50 4.63 -19.02 7.10
CA ILE A 50 6.04 -18.61 7.06
C ILE A 50 6.87 -19.33 8.14
N ASP A 51 6.23 -19.90 9.18
CA ASP A 51 6.88 -20.63 10.28
C ASP A 51 6.47 -22.11 10.41
N ALA A 52 5.89 -22.72 9.37
CA ALA A 52 5.58 -24.16 9.44
C ALA A 52 6.86 -25.01 9.54
N THR A 53 6.85 -26.02 10.42
CA THR A 53 7.97 -26.96 10.61
C THR A 53 8.37 -27.59 9.27
N GLY A 54 9.59 -27.29 8.81
CA GLY A 54 10.14 -27.79 7.54
C GLY A 54 10.29 -26.73 6.45
N VAL A 55 9.82 -25.50 6.65
CA VAL A 55 10.04 -24.40 5.70
C VAL A 55 11.46 -23.82 5.88
N PRO A 56 12.26 -23.73 4.81
CA PRO A 56 13.57 -23.10 4.89
C PRO A 56 13.47 -21.62 5.25
N ARG A 57 14.24 -21.17 6.25
CA ARG A 57 14.23 -19.77 6.73
C ARG A 57 14.40 -18.74 5.62
N TRP A 58 15.20 -19.01 4.59
CA TRP A 58 15.39 -18.08 3.48
C TRP A 58 14.10 -17.82 2.67
N LEU A 59 13.20 -18.80 2.58
CA LEU A 59 11.93 -18.67 1.88
C LEU A 59 10.99 -17.75 2.66
N SER A 60 10.90 -17.96 3.97
CA SER A 60 10.16 -17.12 4.92
C SER A 60 10.58 -15.65 4.83
N LEU A 61 11.90 -15.42 4.80
CA LEU A 61 12.49 -14.08 4.66
C LEU A 61 12.20 -13.44 3.29
N THR A 62 12.17 -14.24 2.22
CA THR A 62 11.87 -13.78 0.87
C THR A 62 10.40 -13.37 0.75
N VAL A 63 9.48 -14.14 1.34
CA VAL A 63 8.04 -13.80 1.38
C VAL A 63 7.85 -12.51 2.16
N LEU A 64 8.43 -12.39 3.35
CA LEU A 64 8.33 -11.19 4.18
C LEU A 64 8.85 -9.93 3.46
N ALA A 65 10.00 -10.03 2.79
CA ALA A 65 10.54 -8.92 1.98
C ALA A 65 9.61 -8.55 0.82
N THR A 66 9.00 -9.55 0.18
CA THR A 66 8.04 -9.34 -0.92
C THR A 66 6.77 -8.66 -0.42
N GLU A 67 6.26 -9.04 0.75
CA GLU A 67 5.11 -8.40 1.36
C GLU A 67 5.37 -6.93 1.66
N ILE A 68 6.49 -6.61 2.30
CA ILE A 68 6.90 -5.22 2.56
C ILE A 68 6.96 -4.43 1.23
N ALA A 69 7.55 -5.01 0.19
CA ALA A 69 7.65 -4.37 -1.13
C ALA A 69 6.29 -4.11 -1.78
N VAL A 70 5.31 -5.01 -1.62
CA VAL A 70 3.94 -4.82 -2.12
C VAL A 70 3.28 -3.59 -1.49
N PHE A 71 3.52 -3.30 -0.21
CA PHE A 71 3.00 -2.09 0.44
C PHE A 71 3.74 -0.80 0.04
N ALA A 72 4.95 -0.88 -0.51
CA ALA A 72 5.64 0.27 -1.05
C ALA A 72 4.98 0.77 -2.36
N VAL A 73 4.43 -0.14 -3.16
CA VAL A 73 3.84 0.19 -4.48
C VAL A 73 2.70 1.22 -4.35
N PRO A 74 1.70 1.06 -3.47
CA PRO A 74 0.65 2.07 -3.25
C PRO A 74 1.19 3.42 -2.81
N ALA A 75 2.17 3.43 -1.90
CA ALA A 75 2.78 4.67 -1.40
C ALA A 75 3.49 5.44 -2.53
N ILE A 76 4.23 4.72 -3.38
CA ILE A 76 4.90 5.28 -4.56
C ILE A 76 3.87 5.80 -5.57
N VAL A 77 2.85 5.00 -5.91
CA VAL A 77 1.78 5.39 -6.85
C VAL A 77 1.07 6.65 -6.36
N CYS A 78 0.70 6.72 -5.08
CA CYS A 78 0.07 7.91 -4.50
C CYS A 78 0.97 9.13 -4.57
N THR A 79 2.28 8.95 -4.34
CA THR A 79 3.27 10.03 -4.45
C THR A 79 3.35 10.56 -5.89
N LEU A 80 3.37 9.68 -6.88
CA LEU A 80 3.40 10.05 -8.30
C LEU A 80 2.09 10.75 -8.73
N CYS A 81 0.95 10.21 -8.30
CA CYS A 81 -0.36 10.84 -8.55
C CYS A 81 -0.45 12.22 -7.89
N ASN A 82 0.03 12.37 -6.66
CA ASN A 82 0.05 13.65 -5.96
C ASN A 82 0.94 14.69 -6.66
N ARG A 83 2.10 14.29 -7.18
CA ARG A 83 2.96 15.19 -7.98
C ARG A 83 2.22 15.72 -9.20
N LYS A 84 1.43 14.88 -9.87
CA LYS A 84 0.62 15.30 -11.02
C LYS A 84 -0.57 16.17 -10.61
N ALA A 85 -1.28 15.80 -9.54
CA ALA A 85 -2.45 16.51 -9.04
C ALA A 85 -2.09 17.89 -8.44
N SER A 86 -0.94 18.00 -7.76
CA SER A 86 -0.41 19.26 -7.24
C SER A 86 -0.10 20.27 -8.35
N ARG A 87 0.41 19.82 -9.50
CA ARG A 87 0.62 20.67 -10.69
C ARG A 87 -0.70 21.23 -11.25
N MET A 88 -1.83 20.59 -10.94
CA MET A 88 -3.17 21.02 -11.34
C MET A 88 -3.91 21.79 -10.23
N GLY A 89 -3.25 22.08 -9.09
CA GLY A 89 -3.85 22.81 -7.97
C GLY A 89 -4.66 21.97 -6.98
N HIS A 90 -4.60 20.63 -7.10
CA HIS A 90 -5.37 19.71 -6.25
C HIS A 90 -4.44 18.73 -5.52
N PRO A 91 -3.65 19.19 -4.53
CA PRO A 91 -2.76 18.31 -3.80
C PRO A 91 -3.55 17.29 -2.96
N VAL A 92 -3.10 16.05 -3.00
CA VAL A 92 -3.59 14.92 -2.19
C VAL A 92 -2.52 14.47 -1.20
N ASN A 93 -1.98 15.44 -0.46
CA ASN A 93 -0.92 15.20 0.53
C ASN A 93 -1.34 14.23 1.64
N GLY A 94 -2.62 14.25 2.04
CA GLY A 94 -3.16 13.32 3.05
C GLY A 94 -3.14 11.86 2.58
N ALA A 95 -3.45 11.62 1.30
CA ALA A 95 -3.39 10.28 0.70
C ALA A 95 -1.94 9.75 0.67
N VAL A 96 -1.00 10.61 0.30
CA VAL A 96 0.44 10.27 0.31
C VAL A 96 0.91 9.94 1.72
N ALA A 97 0.59 10.78 2.71
CA ALA A 97 0.97 10.55 4.10
C ALA A 97 0.38 9.23 4.64
N ALA A 98 -0.88 8.92 4.33
CA ALA A 98 -1.51 7.66 4.71
C ALA A 98 -0.81 6.46 4.05
N GLY A 99 -0.53 6.52 2.75
CA GLY A 99 0.18 5.45 2.04
C GLY A 99 1.57 5.15 2.62
N TRP A 100 2.37 6.20 2.87
CA TRP A 100 3.68 6.04 3.51
C TRP A 100 3.59 5.62 4.97
N GLY A 101 2.58 6.08 5.71
CA GLY A 101 2.35 5.68 7.10
C GLY A 101 2.06 4.18 7.22
N VAL A 102 1.21 3.64 6.34
CA VAL A 102 0.92 2.20 6.29
C VAL A 102 2.16 1.40 5.89
N PHE A 103 2.87 1.82 4.85
CA PHE A 103 4.12 1.16 4.46
C PHE A 103 5.15 1.16 5.61
N GLY A 104 5.34 2.30 6.27
CA GLY A 104 6.26 2.42 7.40
C GLY A 104 5.89 1.49 8.55
N LEU A 105 4.59 1.40 8.90
CA LEU A 105 4.11 0.48 9.91
C LEU A 105 4.40 -0.99 9.54
N VAL A 106 4.06 -1.38 8.31
CA VAL A 106 4.30 -2.75 7.81
C VAL A 106 5.79 -3.07 7.78
N ALA A 107 6.63 -2.14 7.33
CA ALA A 107 8.08 -2.31 7.31
C ALA A 107 8.65 -2.49 8.73
N VAL A 108 8.18 -1.71 9.71
CA VAL A 108 8.60 -1.86 11.12
C VAL A 108 8.18 -3.22 11.66
N ILE A 109 6.93 -3.64 11.45
CA ILE A 109 6.44 -4.95 11.87
C ILE A 109 7.28 -6.06 11.22
N GLY A 110 7.54 -5.97 9.91
CA GLY A 110 8.35 -6.94 9.20
C GLY A 110 9.80 -7.00 9.71
N VAL A 111 10.42 -5.86 10.02
CA VAL A 111 11.76 -5.84 10.63
C VAL A 111 11.74 -6.47 12.03
N LEU A 112 10.71 -6.21 12.84
CA LEU A 112 10.58 -6.84 14.15
C LEU A 112 10.44 -8.37 14.01
N LEU A 113 9.60 -8.84 13.09
CA LEU A 113 9.47 -10.28 12.80
C LEU A 113 10.78 -10.89 12.27
N TRP A 114 11.57 -10.14 11.50
CA TRP A 114 12.87 -10.60 11.00
C TRP A 114 13.87 -10.91 12.13
N PHE A 115 13.90 -10.07 13.17
CA PHE A 115 14.86 -10.18 14.27
C PHE A 115 14.34 -10.98 15.48
N PHE A 116 13.02 -10.99 15.72
CA PHE A 116 12.42 -11.56 16.92
C PHE A 116 11.44 -12.71 16.66
N GLY A 117 11.15 -13.02 15.39
CA GLY A 117 10.38 -14.19 14.96
C GLY A 117 11.22 -15.46 14.84
#